data_AF-A0A3E0NZ82-F1
#
_entry.id   AF-A0A3E0NZ82-F1
#
_cell.length_a   1.000
_cell.length_b   1.000
_cell.length_c   1.000
_cell.angle_alpha   90.00
_cell.angle_beta   90.00
_cell.angle_gamma   90.00
#
_symmetry.space_group_name_H-M   'P 1'
#
loop_
_entity.id
_entity.type
_entity.pdbx_description
1 polymer ?
#
loop_
_entity_poly.entity_id
_entity_poly.type
_entity_poly.pdbx_seq_one_letter_code
_entity_poly.pdbx_strand_id
1 'polypeptide(L)'
;MIANKVADSGLLEKRIGGSGPIVSDLEWDVKTYFTLNGAMHDAAVAAWGAKREYDYSRPITMIRHQGSLGQSSDPLGPSYHPDGLALEDGLVEVITAESIAPGGRHRNVLLNANKNAAFFPFVSEGDLIGKIAIMSWNHEPDDPTTQLSGVDWVLAENWVPFQKDNFVTPAFAAYVSGHSTFSRAGAEVLTLLTGDEYFPGGLGEQTFLANDFLEFELGPEGTVTLQWATYYDAADEAGISRLWGGIHVAPDDFNGRIMGSAVGIDAFEFAAQKFGLVPVPEPSTVVLAALGGLALLTVAWRKRAWR
;
A
#
# COMPACT_ATOMS: atom_id res chain seq x y z
N MET A 1 8.30 8.45 15.00
CA MET A 1 8.03 9.21 13.76
C MET A 1 9.35 9.46 13.05
N ILE A 2 9.46 9.21 11.73
CA ILE A 2 10.72 9.32 10.96
C ILE A 2 11.34 10.72 11.05
N ALA A 3 10.54 11.79 10.94
CA ALA A 3 11.03 13.17 10.99
C ALA A 3 11.86 13.47 12.26
N ASN A 4 11.43 12.97 13.42
CA ASN A 4 12.17 13.15 14.67
C ASN A 4 13.48 12.36 14.67
N LYS A 5 13.46 11.09 14.21
CA LYS A 5 14.69 10.29 14.07
C LYS A 5 15.72 10.97 13.17
N VAL A 6 15.25 11.62 12.09
CA VAL A 6 16.09 12.41 11.18
C VAL A 6 16.64 13.65 11.88
N ALA A 7 15.79 14.42 12.57
CA ALA A 7 16.17 15.62 13.30
C ALA A 7 17.15 15.34 14.46
N ASP A 8 17.02 14.19 15.11
CA ASP A 8 17.85 13.74 16.22
C ASP A 8 19.14 13.07 15.74
N SER A 9 19.29 12.85 14.44
CA SER A 9 20.53 12.29 13.89
C SER A 9 21.67 13.28 14.04
N GLY A 10 22.76 12.86 14.69
CA GLY A 10 24.00 13.62 14.76
C GLY A 10 24.69 13.81 13.39
N LEU A 11 24.17 13.19 12.33
CA LEU A 11 24.67 13.30 10.96
C LEU A 11 23.92 14.36 10.12
N LEU A 12 22.82 14.92 10.64
CA LEU A 12 22.07 15.96 9.95
C LEU A 12 22.62 17.36 10.31
N GLU A 13 23.06 18.11 9.31
CA GLU A 13 23.20 19.55 9.45
C GLU A 13 21.83 20.21 9.26
N LYS A 14 21.25 20.78 10.33
CA LYS A 14 19.92 21.42 10.30
C LYS A 14 19.93 22.73 9.50
N ARG A 15 19.94 22.62 8.18
CA ARG A 15 19.80 23.70 7.20
C ARG A 15 18.48 23.51 6.48
N ILE A 16 17.58 24.47 6.58
CA ILE A 16 16.26 24.36 5.94
C ILE A 16 16.45 24.43 4.42
N GLY A 17 16.04 23.39 3.70
CA GLY A 17 16.33 23.28 2.27
C GLY A 17 17.74 22.78 1.94
N GLY A 18 18.46 22.21 2.92
CA GLY A 18 19.85 21.75 2.77
C GLY A 18 20.89 22.85 2.56
N SER A 19 20.51 24.12 2.63
CA SER A 19 21.39 25.26 2.37
C SER A 19 21.13 26.43 3.33
N GLY A 20 21.98 27.46 3.27
CA GLY A 20 21.89 28.61 4.19
C GLY A 20 22.43 28.31 5.58
N PRO A 21 22.10 29.13 6.61
CA PRO A 21 22.64 28.96 7.96
C PRO A 21 22.10 27.69 8.64
N ILE A 22 22.89 27.13 9.56
CA ILE A 22 22.40 26.12 10.50
C ILE A 22 21.41 26.80 11.44
N VAL A 23 20.24 26.20 11.61
CA VAL A 23 19.19 26.69 12.51
C VAL A 23 19.23 25.98 13.86
N SER A 24 18.63 26.60 14.88
CA SER A 24 18.44 25.96 16.19
C SER A 24 17.47 24.78 16.12
N ASP A 25 17.52 23.87 17.10
CA ASP A 25 16.57 22.76 17.20
C ASP A 25 15.11 23.23 17.24
N LEU A 26 14.83 24.29 18.00
CA LEU A 26 13.49 24.86 18.08
C LEU A 26 13.02 25.40 16.72
N GLU A 27 13.89 26.08 16.00
CA GLU A 27 13.55 26.61 14.68
C GLU A 27 13.35 25.47 13.65
N TRP A 28 14.19 24.43 13.69
CA TRP A 28 14.02 23.23 12.89
C TRP A 28 12.67 22.57 13.16
N ASP A 29 12.34 22.30 14.41
CA ASP A 29 11.10 21.64 14.80
C ASP A 29 9.88 22.44 14.36
N VAL A 30 9.85 23.75 14.65
CA VAL A 30 8.73 24.61 14.25
C VAL A 30 8.51 24.58 12.73
N LYS A 31 9.59 24.69 11.94
CA LYS A 31 9.50 24.68 10.47
C LYS A 31 9.13 23.30 9.93
N THR A 32 9.68 22.24 10.52
CA THR A 32 9.39 20.84 10.17
C THR A 32 7.93 20.52 10.39
N TYR A 33 7.40 20.76 11.60
CA TYR A 33 6.01 20.47 11.94
C TYR A 33 5.03 21.38 11.22
N PHE A 34 5.37 22.65 11.01
CA PHE A 34 4.54 23.54 10.18
C PHE A 34 4.34 22.97 8.78
N THR A 35 5.43 22.54 8.15
CA THR A 35 5.41 22.03 6.78
C THR A 35 4.77 20.65 6.69
N LEU A 36 5.22 19.69 7.53
CA LEU A 36 4.70 18.32 7.53
C LEU A 36 3.22 18.27 7.88
N ASN A 37 2.77 18.97 8.93
CA ASN A 37 1.36 18.92 9.30
C ASN A 37 0.46 19.59 8.26
N GLY A 38 0.94 20.67 7.60
CA GLY A 38 0.27 21.26 6.46
C GLY A 38 0.13 20.27 5.31
N ALA A 39 1.22 19.63 4.91
CA ALA A 39 1.21 18.60 3.86
C ALA A 39 0.32 17.41 4.21
N MET A 40 0.33 16.93 5.46
CA MET A 40 -0.56 15.85 5.89
C MET A 40 -2.02 16.28 5.81
N HIS A 41 -2.35 17.50 6.24
CA HIS A 41 -3.71 18.00 6.17
C HIS A 41 -4.20 18.13 4.72
N ASP A 42 -3.39 18.71 3.83
CA ASP A 42 -3.75 18.87 2.42
C ASP A 42 -3.83 17.53 1.70
N ALA A 43 -2.98 16.56 2.07
CA ALA A 43 -3.06 15.18 1.58
C ALA A 43 -4.38 14.52 1.99
N ALA A 44 -4.88 14.78 3.21
CA ALA A 44 -6.18 14.30 3.64
C ALA A 44 -7.30 14.92 2.79
N VAL A 45 -7.27 16.24 2.56
CA VAL A 45 -8.28 16.93 1.75
C VAL A 45 -8.32 16.37 0.33
N ALA A 46 -7.16 16.20 -0.31
CA ALA A 46 -7.07 15.64 -1.66
C ALA A 46 -7.55 14.19 -1.72
N ALA A 47 -7.06 13.33 -0.80
CA ALA A 47 -7.42 11.92 -0.79
C ALA A 47 -8.91 11.70 -0.49
N TRP A 48 -9.48 12.42 0.48
CA TRP A 48 -10.91 12.32 0.78
C TRP A 48 -11.80 12.95 -0.30
N GLY A 49 -11.32 14.00 -0.97
CA GLY A 49 -11.96 14.54 -2.16
C GLY A 49 -12.13 13.46 -3.23
N ALA A 50 -11.05 12.74 -3.56
CA ALA A 50 -11.09 11.63 -4.50
C ALA A 50 -11.98 10.47 -4.01
N LYS A 51 -11.87 10.08 -2.74
CA LYS A 51 -12.72 9.01 -2.18
C LYS A 51 -14.20 9.31 -2.30
N ARG A 52 -14.60 10.56 -2.06
CA ARG A 52 -16.00 10.99 -2.18
C ARG A 52 -16.47 11.01 -3.64
N GLU A 53 -15.61 11.43 -4.56
CA GLU A 53 -15.95 11.53 -5.98
C GLU A 53 -16.12 10.15 -6.63
N TYR A 54 -15.17 9.25 -6.40
CA TYR A 54 -15.12 7.97 -7.12
C TYR A 54 -15.90 6.83 -6.45
N ASP A 55 -16.15 6.91 -5.14
CA ASP A 55 -16.90 5.90 -4.35
C ASP A 55 -16.52 4.44 -4.66
N TYR A 56 -15.22 4.20 -4.82
CA TYR A 56 -14.66 2.95 -5.32
C TYR A 56 -14.65 1.83 -4.26
N SER A 57 -15.02 0.62 -4.68
CA SER A 57 -15.18 -0.56 -3.81
C SER A 57 -13.84 -1.09 -3.25
N ARG A 58 -13.91 -1.76 -2.10
CA ARG A 58 -12.75 -2.38 -1.43
C ARG A 58 -12.51 -3.80 -1.94
N PRO A 59 -11.25 -4.32 -1.89
CA PRO A 59 -10.94 -5.68 -2.31
C PRO A 59 -11.82 -6.75 -1.65
N ILE A 60 -12.10 -6.64 -0.36
CA ILE A 60 -13.00 -7.57 0.36
C ILE A 60 -14.38 -7.67 -0.29
N THR A 61 -14.96 -6.53 -0.69
CA THR A 61 -16.27 -6.52 -1.33
C THR A 61 -16.18 -7.12 -2.74
N MET A 62 -15.15 -6.72 -3.50
CA MET A 62 -14.95 -7.20 -4.87
C MET A 62 -14.73 -8.72 -4.93
N ILE A 63 -13.83 -9.26 -4.09
CA ILE A 63 -13.49 -10.68 -4.04
C ILE A 63 -14.70 -11.51 -3.61
N ARG A 64 -15.38 -11.13 -2.53
CA ARG A 64 -16.54 -11.88 -2.04
C ARG A 64 -17.69 -11.85 -3.04
N HIS A 65 -17.96 -10.68 -3.63
CA HIS A 65 -19.04 -10.54 -4.61
C HIS A 65 -18.77 -11.37 -5.87
N GLN A 66 -17.63 -11.17 -6.52
CA GLN A 66 -17.28 -11.93 -7.73
C GLN A 66 -17.18 -13.43 -7.44
N GLY A 67 -16.62 -13.81 -6.29
CA GLY A 67 -16.53 -15.21 -5.87
C GLY A 67 -17.87 -15.88 -5.63
N SER A 68 -18.87 -15.11 -5.15
CA SER A 68 -20.26 -15.61 -5.00
C SER A 68 -20.97 -15.84 -6.33
N LEU A 69 -20.53 -15.17 -7.41
CA LEU A 69 -21.11 -15.33 -8.73
C LEU A 69 -20.56 -16.57 -9.46
N GLY A 70 -19.36 -17.01 -9.08
CA GLY A 70 -18.66 -18.15 -9.70
C GLY A 70 -17.38 -17.72 -10.39
N GLN A 71 -17.03 -18.38 -11.50
CA GLN A 71 -15.79 -18.16 -12.23
C GLN A 71 -16.02 -17.50 -13.61
N SER A 72 -15.06 -16.71 -14.09
CA SER A 72 -15.17 -15.98 -15.37
C SER A 72 -14.17 -16.43 -16.45
N SER A 73 -13.36 -17.45 -16.20
CA SER A 73 -12.31 -17.91 -17.12
C SER A 73 -12.78 -18.89 -18.20
N ASP A 74 -13.74 -19.77 -17.90
CA ASP A 74 -14.24 -20.79 -18.83
C ASP A 74 -15.76 -20.68 -19.02
N PRO A 75 -16.23 -20.10 -20.14
CA PRO A 75 -17.65 -19.98 -20.47
C PRO A 75 -18.43 -21.29 -20.57
N LEU A 76 -17.75 -22.43 -20.75
CA LEU A 76 -18.36 -23.76 -20.83
C LEU A 76 -18.16 -24.56 -19.54
N GLY A 77 -17.38 -24.03 -18.60
CA GLY A 77 -17.05 -24.66 -17.33
C GLY A 77 -18.15 -24.53 -16.29
N PRO A 78 -18.05 -25.30 -15.18
CA PRO A 78 -18.98 -25.17 -14.07
C PRO A 78 -18.94 -23.76 -13.49
N SER A 79 -20.09 -23.33 -12.97
CA SER A 79 -20.25 -22.05 -12.25
C SER A 79 -19.75 -20.82 -13.02
N TYR A 80 -19.89 -20.83 -14.35
CA TYR A 80 -19.49 -19.67 -15.15
C TYR A 80 -20.42 -18.47 -14.90
N HIS A 81 -19.80 -17.32 -14.66
CA HIS A 81 -20.45 -16.02 -14.68
C HIS A 81 -19.47 -14.99 -15.28
N PRO A 82 -19.89 -14.11 -16.22
CA PRO A 82 -18.99 -13.15 -16.85
C PRO A 82 -18.34 -12.18 -15.84
N ASP A 83 -19.06 -11.85 -14.77
CA ASP A 83 -18.55 -11.03 -13.65
C ASP A 83 -18.01 -11.86 -12.46
N GLY A 84 -17.74 -13.16 -12.67
CA GLY A 84 -17.14 -14.04 -11.66
C GLY A 84 -15.65 -13.80 -11.46
N LEU A 85 -15.05 -14.48 -10.49
CA LEU A 85 -13.60 -14.44 -10.29
C LEU A 85 -12.87 -15.20 -11.42
N ALA A 86 -11.77 -14.62 -11.91
CA ALA A 86 -10.90 -15.33 -12.83
C ALA A 86 -10.21 -16.50 -12.10
N LEU A 87 -10.25 -17.69 -12.70
CA LEU A 87 -9.50 -18.85 -12.23
C LEU A 87 -8.01 -18.67 -12.44
N GLU A 88 -7.24 -19.13 -11.45
CA GLU A 88 -5.78 -19.17 -11.48
C GLU A 88 -5.34 -20.47 -10.80
N ASP A 89 -4.63 -21.33 -11.54
CA ASP A 89 -4.22 -22.64 -11.04
C ASP A 89 -3.39 -22.51 -9.75
N GLY A 90 -3.78 -23.23 -8.70
CA GLY A 90 -3.14 -23.14 -7.39
C GLY A 90 -3.53 -21.94 -6.52
N LEU A 91 -4.35 -21.00 -7.04
CA LEU A 91 -4.73 -19.78 -6.31
C LEU A 91 -6.24 -19.51 -6.27
N VAL A 92 -6.97 -19.72 -7.37
CA VAL A 92 -8.42 -19.50 -7.47
C VAL A 92 -9.03 -20.64 -8.27
N GLU A 93 -9.83 -21.48 -7.60
CA GLU A 93 -10.31 -22.74 -8.15
C GLU A 93 -11.79 -22.98 -7.87
N VAL A 94 -12.44 -23.70 -8.77
CA VAL A 94 -13.80 -24.23 -8.53
C VAL A 94 -13.70 -25.45 -7.64
N ILE A 95 -14.48 -25.47 -6.56
CA ILE A 95 -14.59 -26.62 -5.67
C ILE A 95 -15.34 -27.75 -6.39
N THR A 96 -14.69 -28.89 -6.54
CA THR A 96 -15.29 -30.12 -7.07
C THR A 96 -15.59 -31.11 -5.94
N ALA A 97 -16.45 -32.10 -6.22
CA ALA A 97 -16.74 -33.19 -5.28
C ALA A 97 -15.47 -33.93 -4.83
N GLU A 98 -14.52 -34.16 -5.75
CA GLU A 98 -13.23 -34.79 -5.43
C GLU A 98 -12.36 -33.89 -4.56
N SER A 99 -12.31 -32.58 -4.87
CA SER A 99 -11.44 -31.65 -4.15
C SER A 99 -11.86 -31.40 -2.70
N ILE A 100 -13.16 -31.49 -2.38
CA ILE A 100 -13.71 -31.24 -1.04
C ILE A 100 -13.88 -32.52 -0.19
N ALA A 101 -13.75 -33.69 -0.83
CA ALA A 101 -13.79 -34.99 -0.15
C ALA A 101 -12.70 -35.11 0.93
N PRO A 102 -12.82 -36.06 1.88
CA PRO A 102 -11.77 -36.32 2.85
C PRO A 102 -10.40 -36.56 2.19
N GLY A 103 -9.40 -35.77 2.57
CA GLY A 103 -8.05 -35.80 1.97
C GLY A 103 -7.89 -35.00 0.67
N GLY A 104 -8.99 -34.43 0.14
CA GLY A 104 -8.97 -33.53 -1.01
C GLY A 104 -8.38 -32.16 -0.66
N ARG A 105 -7.84 -31.48 -1.68
CA ARG A 105 -7.12 -30.21 -1.52
C ARG A 105 -7.96 -29.06 -0.93
N HIS A 106 -9.26 -29.01 -1.22
CA HIS A 106 -10.18 -27.99 -0.73
C HIS A 106 -10.84 -28.38 0.59
N ARG A 107 -10.47 -29.52 1.20
CA ARG A 107 -11.10 -30.01 2.43
C ARG A 107 -11.15 -28.95 3.54
N ASN A 108 -10.09 -28.16 3.66
CA ASN A 108 -10.01 -27.13 4.69
C ASN A 108 -11.03 -26.00 4.50
N VAL A 109 -11.52 -25.74 3.27
CA VAL A 109 -12.60 -24.77 3.04
C VAL A 109 -13.84 -25.16 3.84
N LEU A 110 -14.22 -26.44 3.82
CA LEU A 110 -15.36 -26.96 4.58
C LEU A 110 -15.12 -26.86 6.09
N LEU A 111 -13.91 -27.20 6.54
CA LEU A 111 -13.56 -27.16 7.96
C LEU A 111 -13.60 -25.72 8.49
N ASN A 112 -12.98 -24.79 7.77
CA ASN A 112 -12.94 -23.37 8.10
C ASN A 112 -14.35 -22.76 8.08
N ALA A 113 -15.18 -23.05 7.07
CA ALA A 113 -16.56 -22.57 6.99
C ALA A 113 -17.43 -23.02 8.18
N ASN A 114 -17.12 -24.16 8.79
CA ASN A 114 -17.88 -24.73 9.91
C ASN A 114 -17.25 -24.49 11.29
N LYS A 115 -16.11 -23.77 11.40
CA LYS A 115 -15.46 -23.48 12.70
C LYS A 115 -16.40 -22.79 13.69
N ASN A 116 -17.23 -21.87 13.20
CA ASN A 116 -18.16 -21.09 14.01
C ASN A 116 -19.63 -21.57 13.89
N ALA A 117 -19.85 -22.89 13.91
CA ALA A 117 -21.19 -23.50 13.77
C ALA A 117 -22.20 -23.09 14.87
N ALA A 118 -21.73 -22.45 15.96
CA ALA A 118 -22.59 -21.85 16.99
C ALA A 118 -23.27 -20.55 16.51
N PHE A 119 -22.69 -19.86 15.53
CA PHE A 119 -23.14 -18.55 15.03
C PHE A 119 -23.62 -18.59 13.57
N PHE A 120 -23.10 -19.53 12.78
CA PHE A 120 -23.44 -19.67 11.37
C PHE A 120 -24.08 -21.04 11.07
N PRO A 121 -25.01 -21.12 10.10
CA PRO A 121 -25.56 -22.39 9.66
C PRO A 121 -24.47 -23.36 9.21
N PHE A 122 -24.65 -24.64 9.52
CA PHE A 122 -23.78 -25.70 9.04
C PHE A 122 -23.80 -25.75 7.51
N VAL A 123 -22.63 -25.94 6.90
CA VAL A 123 -22.44 -26.07 5.46
C VAL A 123 -21.95 -27.48 5.16
N SER A 124 -22.63 -28.20 4.26
CA SER A 124 -22.23 -29.54 3.81
C SER A 124 -21.26 -29.49 2.64
N GLU A 125 -20.63 -30.63 2.32
CA GLU A 125 -19.79 -30.77 1.11
C GLU A 125 -20.56 -30.39 -0.16
N GLY A 126 -21.82 -30.83 -0.28
CA GLY A 126 -22.67 -30.54 -1.42
C GLY A 126 -22.96 -29.05 -1.60
N ASP A 127 -23.05 -28.30 -0.50
CA ASP A 127 -23.29 -26.85 -0.53
C ASP A 127 -22.08 -26.04 -1.05
N LEU A 128 -20.88 -26.64 -1.02
CA LEU A 128 -19.65 -26.00 -1.48
C LEU A 128 -19.25 -26.40 -2.89
N ILE A 129 -19.78 -27.50 -3.44
CA ILE A 129 -19.48 -27.91 -4.82
C ILE A 129 -19.94 -26.81 -5.79
N GLY A 130 -19.04 -26.41 -6.69
CA GLY A 130 -19.26 -25.34 -7.65
C GLY A 130 -18.94 -23.94 -7.11
N LYS A 131 -18.69 -23.77 -5.81
CA LYS A 131 -18.22 -22.48 -5.27
C LYS A 131 -16.73 -22.27 -5.53
N ILE A 132 -16.29 -21.03 -5.33
CA ILE A 132 -14.90 -20.62 -5.57
C ILE A 132 -14.09 -20.73 -4.27
N ALA A 133 -13.01 -21.51 -4.31
CA ALA A 133 -11.97 -21.53 -3.29
C ALA A 133 -10.82 -20.63 -3.73
N ILE A 134 -10.21 -19.94 -2.77
CA ILE A 134 -9.00 -19.13 -2.99
C ILE A 134 -7.92 -19.50 -1.97
N MET A 135 -6.67 -19.54 -2.41
CA MET A 135 -5.52 -19.77 -1.55
C MET A 135 -5.05 -18.43 -0.98
N SER A 136 -5.16 -18.24 0.33
CA SER A 136 -4.88 -16.96 1.00
C SER A 136 -4.49 -17.19 2.46
N TRP A 137 -4.02 -16.13 3.15
CA TRP A 137 -4.11 -16.09 4.61
C TRP A 137 -5.53 -16.45 5.06
N ASN A 138 -5.63 -17.29 6.09
CA ASN A 138 -6.88 -17.93 6.43
C ASN A 138 -7.84 -17.01 7.23
N HIS A 139 -7.42 -16.53 8.41
CA HIS A 139 -8.16 -15.62 9.31
C HIS A 139 -7.30 -15.28 10.54
N GLU A 140 -7.71 -14.34 11.39
CA GLU A 140 -7.07 -14.17 12.71
C GLU A 140 -7.30 -15.46 13.53
N PRO A 141 -6.24 -16.10 14.08
CA PRO A 141 -6.42 -17.32 14.86
C PRO A 141 -7.08 -17.03 16.21
N ASP A 142 -7.65 -18.07 16.84
CA ASP A 142 -8.40 -17.92 18.11
C ASP A 142 -7.54 -17.32 19.24
N ASP A 143 -6.23 -17.65 19.26
CA ASP A 143 -5.25 -17.03 20.15
C ASP A 143 -4.09 -16.42 19.35
N PRO A 144 -4.17 -15.14 18.96
CA PRO A 144 -3.13 -14.48 18.19
C PRO A 144 -1.81 -14.30 18.95
N THR A 145 -1.78 -14.54 20.27
CA THR A 145 -0.54 -14.44 21.06
C THR A 145 0.32 -15.70 20.98
N THR A 146 -0.26 -16.83 20.58
CA THR A 146 0.45 -18.12 20.54
C THR A 146 0.30 -18.86 19.21
N GLN A 147 -0.56 -18.39 18.31
CA GLN A 147 -0.92 -19.11 17.08
C GLN A 147 -0.61 -18.29 15.83
N LEU A 148 -0.23 -19.01 14.77
CA LEU A 148 -0.08 -18.51 13.41
C LEU A 148 -1.22 -19.09 12.56
N SER A 149 -1.86 -18.27 11.71
CA SER A 149 -2.96 -18.75 10.87
C SER A 149 -2.45 -19.50 9.63
N GLY A 150 -1.41 -18.95 9.00
CA GLY A 150 -0.83 -19.47 7.78
C GLY A 150 -1.71 -19.26 6.54
N VAL A 151 -1.29 -19.91 5.45
CA VAL A 151 -1.96 -19.85 4.14
C VAL A 151 -2.73 -21.15 3.91
N ASP A 152 -3.99 -21.03 3.52
CA ASP A 152 -4.89 -22.16 3.30
C ASP A 152 -5.96 -21.83 2.24
N TRP A 153 -6.69 -22.87 1.82
CA TRP A 153 -7.87 -22.68 0.99
C TRP A 153 -9.04 -22.12 1.82
N VAL A 154 -9.54 -20.97 1.41
CA VAL A 154 -10.73 -20.32 1.98
C VAL A 154 -11.81 -20.17 0.93
N LEU A 155 -13.07 -20.14 1.37
CA LEU A 155 -14.18 -19.83 0.47
C LEU A 155 -14.08 -18.36 0.07
N ALA A 156 -14.18 -18.04 -1.23
CA ALA A 156 -14.06 -16.66 -1.71
C ALA A 156 -15.06 -15.71 -1.01
N GLU A 157 -16.28 -16.19 -0.75
CA GLU A 157 -17.34 -15.48 -0.02
C GLU A 157 -16.96 -15.12 1.44
N ASN A 158 -16.00 -15.86 2.02
CA ASN A 158 -15.54 -15.70 3.39
C ASN A 158 -14.19 -14.97 3.49
N TRP A 159 -13.53 -14.67 2.36
CA TRP A 159 -12.21 -14.07 2.35
C TRP A 159 -12.13 -12.79 3.18
N VAL A 160 -11.04 -12.60 3.92
CA VAL A 160 -10.76 -11.38 4.67
C VAL A 160 -9.36 -10.85 4.33
N PRO A 161 -9.15 -9.53 4.38
CA PRO A 161 -7.81 -8.94 4.33
C PRO A 161 -6.96 -9.40 5.51
N PHE A 162 -5.63 -9.27 5.38
CA PHE A 162 -4.67 -9.56 6.45
C PHE A 162 -4.70 -8.47 7.53
N GLN A 163 -5.58 -8.64 8.51
CA GLN A 163 -5.85 -7.69 9.59
C GLN A 163 -6.63 -8.38 10.73
N LYS A 164 -6.75 -7.69 11.88
CA LYS A 164 -7.66 -8.09 12.97
C LYS A 164 -9.10 -8.24 12.48
N ASP A 165 -9.81 -9.23 13.01
CA ASP A 165 -11.22 -9.48 12.75
C ASP A 165 -12.11 -8.32 13.19
N ASN A 166 -11.74 -7.63 14.28
CA ASN A 166 -12.46 -6.45 14.78
C ASN A 166 -12.03 -5.13 14.12
N PHE A 167 -11.00 -5.15 13.28
CA PHE A 167 -10.58 -3.98 12.53
C PHE A 167 -11.38 -3.92 11.22
N VAL A 168 -12.56 -3.32 11.32
CA VAL A 168 -13.45 -3.18 10.17
C VAL A 168 -12.70 -2.45 9.04
N THR A 169 -12.76 -3.00 7.82
CA THR A 169 -12.26 -2.30 6.64
C THR A 169 -12.80 -0.86 6.68
N PRO A 170 -11.93 0.17 6.60
CA PRO A 170 -12.36 1.53 6.92
C PRO A 170 -13.59 1.95 6.12
N ALA A 171 -14.55 2.61 6.80
CA ALA A 171 -15.86 3.00 6.25
C ALA A 171 -15.78 4.20 5.28
N PHE A 172 -14.84 4.13 4.33
CA PHE A 172 -14.65 5.06 3.24
C PHE A 172 -14.08 4.33 2.02
N ALA A 173 -14.40 4.86 0.83
CA ALA A 173 -14.01 4.30 -0.48
C ALA A 173 -12.52 3.95 -0.58
N ALA A 174 -12.18 2.96 -1.39
CA ALA A 174 -10.79 2.53 -1.54
C ALA A 174 -9.97 3.56 -2.32
N TYR A 175 -10.39 3.91 -3.53
CA TYR A 175 -9.65 4.87 -4.34
C TYR A 175 -9.76 6.29 -3.79
N VAL A 176 -8.69 7.00 -3.48
CA VAL A 176 -7.27 6.63 -3.57
C VAL A 176 -6.73 6.17 -2.21
N SER A 177 -5.60 5.44 -2.16
CA SER A 177 -4.97 5.06 -0.90
C SER A 177 -4.49 6.29 -0.12
N GLY A 178 -5.11 6.53 1.04
CA GLY A 178 -4.70 7.61 1.94
C GLY A 178 -3.27 7.42 2.45
N HIS A 179 -2.92 6.21 2.89
CA HIS A 179 -1.57 5.90 3.39
C HIS A 179 -0.50 6.24 2.36
N SER A 180 -0.71 5.87 1.10
CA SER A 180 0.20 6.17 0.00
C SER A 180 0.30 7.67 -0.29
N THR A 181 -0.80 8.40 -0.13
CA THR A 181 -0.84 9.87 -0.30
C THR A 181 -0.09 10.57 0.83
N PHE A 182 -0.37 10.21 2.08
CA PHE A 182 0.29 10.79 3.26
C PHE A 182 1.79 10.48 3.29
N SER A 183 2.16 9.21 3.08
CA SER A 183 3.56 8.79 3.17
C SER A 183 4.39 9.47 2.09
N ARG A 184 3.88 9.56 0.86
CA ARG A 184 4.58 10.27 -0.21
C ARG A 184 4.70 11.77 0.06
N ALA A 185 3.63 12.43 0.48
CA ALA A 185 3.67 13.85 0.84
C ALA A 185 4.71 14.13 1.94
N GLY A 186 4.79 13.25 2.94
CA GLY A 186 5.77 13.36 4.02
C GLY A 186 7.21 13.16 3.53
N ALA A 187 7.42 12.22 2.59
CA ALA A 187 8.73 11.97 2.01
C ALA A 187 9.23 13.12 1.13
N GLU A 188 8.35 13.77 0.36
CA GLU A 188 8.69 14.99 -0.38
C GLU A 188 9.11 16.10 0.58
N VAL A 189 8.29 16.36 1.60
CA VAL A 189 8.59 17.40 2.59
C VAL A 189 9.93 17.13 3.26
N LEU A 190 10.20 15.89 3.68
CA LEU A 190 11.50 15.56 4.28
C LEU A 190 12.65 15.78 3.30
N THR A 191 12.53 15.30 2.06
CA THR A 191 13.54 15.47 1.01
C THR A 191 13.87 16.94 0.79
N LEU A 192 12.83 17.77 0.62
CA LEU A 192 12.99 19.20 0.37
C LEU A 192 13.48 19.94 1.61
N LEU A 193 13.05 19.53 2.81
CA LEU A 193 13.43 20.17 4.07
C LEU A 193 14.88 19.90 4.45
N THR A 194 15.36 18.67 4.30
CA THR A 194 16.78 18.32 4.50
C THR A 194 17.66 18.73 3.33
N GLY A 195 17.06 18.91 2.14
CA GLY A 195 17.75 19.13 0.88
C GLY A 195 18.49 17.89 0.36
N ASP A 196 18.12 16.71 0.85
CA ASP A 196 18.70 15.43 0.48
C ASP A 196 17.60 14.35 0.49
N GLU A 197 17.55 13.49 -0.53
CA GLU A 197 16.59 12.38 -0.62
C GLU A 197 16.93 11.23 0.32
N TYR A 198 18.19 11.15 0.75
CA TYR A 198 18.69 10.08 1.61
C TYR A 198 18.45 10.35 3.09
N PHE A 199 18.26 9.29 3.87
CA PHE A 199 18.37 9.38 5.32
C PHE A 199 19.77 9.87 5.72
N PRO A 200 19.93 10.62 6.83
CA PRO A 200 21.25 11.03 7.30
C PRO A 200 22.17 9.82 7.50
N GLY A 201 23.30 9.78 6.80
CA GLY A 201 24.21 8.62 6.78
C GLY A 201 23.89 7.54 5.74
N GLY A 202 22.84 7.73 4.93
CA GLY A 202 22.46 6.87 3.80
C GLY A 202 21.61 5.65 4.16
N LEU A 203 21.20 5.51 5.43
CA LEU A 203 20.44 4.34 5.89
C LEU A 203 19.48 4.70 7.03
N GLY A 204 18.19 4.52 6.79
CA GLY A 204 17.15 4.50 7.82
C GLY A 204 16.82 3.06 8.19
N GLU A 205 16.60 2.79 9.48
CA GLU A 205 16.29 1.44 9.98
C GLU A 205 15.13 1.43 10.98
N GLN A 206 14.38 0.33 10.96
CA GLN A 206 13.42 -0.02 12.00
C GLN A 206 13.47 -1.52 12.27
N THR A 207 13.77 -1.89 13.51
CA THR A 207 13.80 -3.29 13.96
C THR A 207 12.49 -3.66 14.65
N PHE A 208 12.02 -4.88 14.36
CA PHE A 208 10.89 -5.57 14.96
C PHE A 208 11.41 -6.88 15.54
N LEU A 209 11.22 -7.08 16.85
CA LEU A 209 11.70 -8.29 17.52
C LEU A 209 10.78 -9.46 17.23
N ALA A 210 11.34 -10.67 17.32
CA ALA A 210 10.55 -11.89 17.19
C ALA A 210 9.38 -11.90 18.18
N ASN A 211 8.18 -12.18 17.69
CA ASN A 211 6.92 -12.28 18.46
C ASN A 211 6.52 -11.01 19.23
N ASP A 212 6.99 -9.83 18.82
CA ASP A 212 6.81 -8.56 19.56
C ASP A 212 6.23 -7.44 18.68
N PHE A 213 5.43 -7.78 17.65
CA PHE A 213 4.85 -6.75 16.79
C PHE A 213 3.48 -7.07 16.21
N LEU A 214 3.26 -8.27 15.66
CA LEU A 214 1.96 -8.58 15.08
C LEU A 214 0.92 -8.74 16.18
N GLU A 215 -0.22 -8.08 16.00
CA GLU A 215 -1.28 -8.04 17.02
C GLU A 215 -2.46 -8.96 16.68
N PHE A 216 -2.39 -9.71 15.58
CA PHE A 216 -3.47 -10.52 15.00
C PHE A 216 -3.02 -11.89 14.49
N GLU A 217 -1.78 -12.25 14.78
CA GLU A 217 -1.23 -13.61 14.79
C GLU A 217 0.18 -13.55 15.36
N LEU A 218 0.74 -14.69 15.76
CA LEU A 218 2.09 -14.79 16.30
C LEU A 218 3.11 -14.38 15.23
N GLY A 219 3.84 -13.30 15.50
CA GLY A 219 5.00 -12.95 14.68
C GLY A 219 5.57 -11.55 14.94
N PRO A 220 6.64 -11.20 14.22
CA PRO A 220 7.35 -12.04 13.24
C PRO A 220 8.08 -13.23 13.89
N GLU A 221 8.27 -14.36 13.18
CA GLU A 221 8.93 -15.56 13.74
C GLU A 221 10.38 -15.29 14.18
N GLY A 222 11.05 -14.36 13.49
CA GLY A 222 12.40 -13.90 13.81
C GLY A 222 12.47 -12.37 13.88
N THR A 223 13.57 -11.86 14.42
CA THR A 223 13.85 -10.43 14.38
C THR A 223 14.01 -9.97 12.94
N VAL A 224 13.25 -8.95 12.55
CA VAL A 224 13.28 -8.34 11.21
C VAL A 224 13.74 -6.89 11.34
N THR A 225 14.67 -6.46 10.50
CA THR A 225 15.04 -5.05 10.36
C THR A 225 14.67 -4.58 8.97
N LEU A 226 13.76 -3.61 8.89
CA LEU A 226 13.48 -2.88 7.66
C LEU A 226 14.52 -1.79 7.47
N GLN A 227 14.95 -1.60 6.22
CA GLN A 227 16.04 -0.70 5.84
C GLN A 227 15.64 0.11 4.61
N TRP A 228 15.94 1.41 4.63
CA TRP A 228 15.60 2.35 3.57
C TRP A 228 16.78 3.27 3.27
N ALA A 229 17.11 3.49 2.01
CA ALA A 229 18.14 4.46 1.65
C ALA A 229 17.55 5.88 1.64
N THR A 230 16.37 6.01 1.05
CA THR A 230 15.66 7.28 0.83
C THR A 230 14.35 7.35 1.60
N TYR A 231 13.84 8.57 1.83
CA TYR A 231 12.49 8.76 2.36
C TYR A 231 11.41 8.15 1.46
N TYR A 232 11.70 8.09 0.16
CA TYR A 232 10.84 7.50 -0.85
C TYR A 232 10.70 5.98 -0.66
N ASP A 233 11.79 5.27 -0.34
CA ASP A 233 11.75 3.83 -0.06
C ASP A 233 10.81 3.53 1.13
N ALA A 234 10.93 4.31 2.21
CA ALA A 234 10.08 4.18 3.38
C ALA A 234 8.60 4.50 3.07
N ALA A 235 8.35 5.54 2.26
CA ALA A 235 6.99 5.90 1.85
C ALA A 235 6.36 4.88 0.92
N ASP A 236 7.15 4.27 0.03
CA ASP A 236 6.72 3.25 -0.91
C ASP A 236 6.42 1.93 -0.23
N GLU A 237 7.24 1.52 0.74
CA GLU A 237 6.93 0.35 1.56
C GLU A 237 5.65 0.56 2.38
N ALA A 238 5.43 1.78 2.91
CA ALA A 238 4.18 2.11 3.59
C ALA A 238 2.96 2.01 2.65
N GLY A 239 3.08 2.42 1.38
CA GLY A 239 2.02 2.27 0.38
C GLY A 239 1.78 0.81 -0.02
N ILE A 240 2.84 0.07 -0.35
CA ILE A 240 2.81 -1.35 -0.73
C ILE A 240 2.24 -2.21 0.40
N SER A 241 2.49 -1.86 1.67
CA SER A 241 1.93 -2.58 2.82
C SER A 241 0.40 -2.72 2.75
N ARG A 242 -0.29 -1.78 2.08
CA ARG A 242 -1.75 -1.82 1.94
C ARG A 242 -2.23 -2.82 0.89
N LEU A 243 -1.37 -3.18 -0.06
CA LEU A 243 -1.60 -4.24 -1.03
C LEU A 243 -1.38 -5.59 -0.35
N TRP A 244 -0.27 -5.76 0.38
CA TRP A 244 0.00 -6.97 1.16
C TRP A 244 -1.06 -7.22 2.23
N GLY A 245 -1.57 -6.15 2.85
CA GLY A 245 -2.69 -6.21 3.77
C GLY A 245 -4.03 -6.58 3.12
N GLY A 246 -4.15 -6.61 1.79
CA GLY A 246 -5.40 -6.89 1.08
C GLY A 246 -6.44 -5.76 1.13
N ILE A 247 -6.01 -4.52 1.40
CA ILE A 247 -6.90 -3.37 1.67
C ILE A 247 -7.05 -2.43 0.46
N HIS A 248 -6.04 -2.41 -0.40
CA HIS A 248 -5.97 -1.60 -1.62
C HIS A 248 -5.48 -2.45 -2.81
N VAL A 249 -5.86 -2.04 -4.02
CA VAL A 249 -5.27 -2.54 -5.26
C VAL A 249 -4.18 -1.60 -5.76
N ALA A 250 -3.29 -2.07 -6.65
CA ALA A 250 -2.17 -1.27 -7.15
C ALA A 250 -2.55 0.12 -7.71
N PRO A 251 -3.67 0.29 -8.45
CA PRO A 251 -4.12 1.62 -8.89
C PRO A 251 -4.41 2.60 -7.74
N ASP A 252 -4.91 2.12 -6.60
CA ASP A 252 -5.19 2.97 -5.43
C ASP A 252 -3.89 3.53 -4.84
N ASP A 253 -2.82 2.73 -4.86
CA ASP A 253 -1.53 3.07 -4.27
C ASP A 253 -0.71 3.98 -5.17
N PHE A 254 -0.52 3.62 -6.45
CA PHE A 254 0.30 4.40 -7.37
C PHE A 254 -0.25 5.81 -7.59
N ASN A 255 -1.56 5.94 -7.80
CA ASN A 255 -2.18 7.26 -7.94
C ASN A 255 -2.18 8.03 -6.61
N GLY A 256 -2.18 7.34 -5.47
CA GLY A 256 -2.02 7.96 -4.16
C GLY A 256 -0.65 8.57 -3.98
N ARG A 257 0.39 7.87 -4.42
CA ARG A 257 1.77 8.40 -4.44
C ARG A 257 1.87 9.62 -5.34
N ILE A 258 1.35 9.57 -6.56
CA ILE A 258 1.37 10.73 -7.48
C ILE A 258 0.70 11.94 -6.83
N MET A 259 -0.48 11.74 -6.23
CA MET A 259 -1.21 12.80 -5.52
C MET A 259 -0.40 13.33 -4.33
N GLY A 260 0.16 12.45 -3.51
CA GLY A 260 0.97 12.83 -2.35
C GLY A 260 2.23 13.60 -2.74
N SER A 261 2.86 13.25 -3.85
CA SER A 261 4.05 13.93 -4.37
C SER A 261 3.74 15.40 -4.69
N ALA A 262 2.68 15.66 -5.46
CA ALA A 262 2.24 17.02 -5.77
C ALA A 262 1.91 17.82 -4.50
N VAL A 263 1.15 17.24 -3.57
CA VAL A 263 0.79 17.90 -2.30
C VAL A 263 2.02 18.23 -1.45
N GLY A 264 2.97 17.30 -1.32
CA GLY A 264 4.16 17.49 -0.51
C GLY A 264 5.06 18.61 -1.03
N ILE A 265 5.24 18.68 -2.35
CA ILE A 265 5.99 19.75 -3.03
C ILE A 265 5.29 21.09 -2.81
N ASP A 266 4.00 21.20 -3.13
CA ASP A 266 3.22 22.44 -2.99
C ASP A 266 3.24 22.95 -1.53
N ALA A 267 3.11 22.05 -0.56
CA ALA A 267 3.14 22.39 0.86
C ALA A 267 4.52 22.91 1.30
N PHE A 268 5.61 22.28 0.82
CA PHE A 268 6.96 22.77 1.10
C PHE A 268 7.21 24.14 0.45
N GLU A 269 6.83 24.34 -0.81
CA GLU A 269 6.97 25.63 -1.50
C GLU A 269 6.22 26.74 -0.75
N PHE A 270 4.99 26.46 -0.31
CA PHE A 270 4.23 27.40 0.49
C PHE A 270 4.94 27.73 1.82
N ALA A 271 5.45 26.72 2.53
CA ALA A 271 6.16 26.90 3.78
C ALA A 271 7.48 27.68 3.58
N ALA A 272 8.24 27.36 2.53
CA ALA A 272 9.47 28.03 2.16
C ALA A 272 9.27 29.55 1.97
N GLN A 273 8.17 29.97 1.35
CA GLN A 273 7.79 31.38 1.24
C GLN A 273 7.54 32.02 2.61
N LYS A 274 6.93 31.31 3.56
CA LYS A 274 6.71 31.81 4.93
C LYS A 274 8.00 31.90 5.72
N PHE A 275 8.98 31.04 5.42
CA PHE A 275 10.29 31.05 6.06
C PHE A 275 11.25 32.09 5.44
N GLY A 276 10.84 32.76 4.37
CA GLY A 276 11.69 33.72 3.65
C GLY A 276 12.85 33.04 2.90
N LEU A 277 12.72 31.76 2.54
CA LEU A 277 13.69 31.10 1.68
C LEU A 277 13.61 31.71 0.29
N VAL A 278 14.77 32.10 -0.26
CA VAL A 278 14.85 32.57 -1.65
C VAL A 278 14.67 31.34 -2.55
N PRO A 279 13.80 31.38 -3.57
CA PRO A 279 13.66 30.27 -4.49
C PRO A 279 15.02 29.95 -5.10
N VAL A 280 15.53 28.74 -4.87
CA VAL A 280 16.60 28.20 -5.70
C VAL A 280 15.92 27.87 -7.03
N PRO A 281 16.33 28.48 -8.16
CA PRO A 281 15.78 28.09 -9.46
C PRO A 281 15.96 26.57 -9.62
N GLU A 282 14.89 25.89 -10.01
CA GLU A 282 14.89 24.46 -10.39
C GLU A 282 16.22 24.06 -11.05
N PRO A 283 16.86 22.95 -10.64
CA PRO A 283 17.95 22.39 -11.40
C PRO A 283 17.47 22.18 -12.84
N SER A 284 18.27 22.63 -13.80
CA SER A 284 17.98 22.65 -15.24
C SER A 284 17.69 21.30 -15.93
N THR A 285 17.30 20.24 -15.20
CA THR A 285 16.93 18.92 -15.75
C THR A 285 15.75 19.01 -16.73
N VAL A 286 14.77 19.89 -16.50
CA VAL A 286 13.67 20.13 -17.47
C VAL A 286 14.18 20.79 -18.75
N VAL A 287 15.13 21.72 -18.66
CA VAL A 287 15.75 22.38 -19.82
C VAL A 287 16.65 21.40 -20.59
N LEU A 288 17.40 20.54 -19.89
CA LEU A 288 18.22 19.48 -20.47
C LEU A 288 17.38 18.38 -21.14
N ALA A 289 16.23 18.01 -20.56
CA ALA A 289 15.30 17.06 -21.15
C ALA A 289 14.60 17.63 -22.40
N ALA A 290 14.22 18.92 -22.37
CA ALA A 290 13.66 19.60 -23.54
C ALA A 290 14.67 19.74 -24.69
N LEU A 291 15.94 20.05 -24.37
CA LEU A 291 17.02 20.11 -25.36
C LEU A 291 17.39 18.71 -25.91
N GLY A 292 17.41 17.70 -25.04
CA GLY A 292 17.66 16.30 -25.44
C GLY A 292 16.55 15.72 -26.33
N GLY A 293 15.29 16.04 -26.03
CA GLY A 293 14.13 15.64 -26.84
C GLY A 293 14.13 16.26 -28.24
N LEU A 294 14.51 17.54 -28.38
CA LEU A 294 14.65 18.20 -29.68
C LEU A 294 15.82 17.65 -30.50
N ALA A 295 16.92 17.26 -29.87
CA ALA A 295 18.07 16.65 -30.55
C ALA A 295 17.72 15.25 -31.11
N LEU A 296 16.90 14.46 -30.40
CA LEU A 296 16.48 13.13 -30.86
C LEU A 296 15.46 13.20 -32.02
N LEU A 297 14.57 14.18 -32.01
CA LEU A 297 13.59 14.40 -33.09
C LEU A 297 14.26 14.82 -34.40
N THR A 298 15.33 15.63 -34.36
CA THR A 298 16.07 16.05 -35.57
C THR A 298 16.90 14.92 -36.19
N VAL A 299 17.42 13.99 -35.38
CA VAL A 299 18.13 12.79 -35.87
C VAL A 299 17.16 11.77 -36.48
N ALA A 300 15.97 11.59 -35.91
CA ALA A 300 14.94 10.71 -36.45
C ALA A 300 14.36 11.21 -37.79
N TRP A 301 14.25 12.53 -37.96
CA TRP A 301 13.73 13.12 -39.21
C TRP A 301 14.72 12.98 -40.39
N ARG A 302 16.04 13.09 -40.14
CA ARG A 302 17.07 12.90 -41.18
C ARG A 302 17.18 11.46 -41.69
N LYS A 303 16.85 10.44 -40.88
CA LYS A 303 16.88 9.03 -41.31
C LYS A 303 15.66 8.59 -42.14
N ARG A 304 14.57 9.37 -42.15
CA ARG A 304 13.36 9.07 -42.97
C ARG A 304 13.39 9.69 -44.37
N ALA A 305 14.32 10.61 -44.67
CA ALA A 305 14.40 11.29 -45.97
C ALA A 305 15.20 10.54 -47.04
N TRP A 306 15.74 9.34 -46.73
CA TRP A 306 16.48 8.50 -47.67
C TRP A 306 16.06 7.03 -47.54
N ARG A 307 14.81 6.75 -47.90
CA ARG A 307 14.33 5.43 -48.35
C ARG A 307 13.25 5.63 -49.40
#